data_AF-A0A4V6CY47-F1
#
_entry.id   AF-A0A4V6CY47-F1
#
_cell.length_a   1.000
_cell.length_b   1.000
_cell.length_c   1.000
_cell.angle_alpha   90.00
_cell.angle_beta   90.00
_cell.angle_gamma   90.00
#
_symmetry.space_group_name_H-M   'P 1'
#
loop_
_entity.id
_entity.type
_entity.pdbx_description
1 polymer ?
#
loop_
_entity_poly.entity_id
_entity_poly.type
_entity_poly.pdbx_seq_one_letter_code
_entity_poly.pdbx_strand_id
1 'polypeptide(L)'
;MSDVWLPIKAALLQVHSLVGLVLALLWAVVGLTGVTMAFEDEIEASLNSQMMRVEASAARRLTPDELIARLAAAGDFGRVSAVTMSSDPSAAARIRFARSEGGTRPSSVYVDPYDGHVLGSPRGEDFFATVRKLHRWLLLPGDGNGIGRKITGAAAICLIVMLITGLVLRWPRRARSVKTWLKPNLGLRGRGLHRSLHAVIGTWVLPVYLVMTLTGLWYSFEWYKTGADWLFARPQATAAAMQSKPPRGGATPESKAEAKTERKAEAKPLAFDQVWSAFLQQENNSYGRALMTLPAGAGTAVRVRSWPRDSTLESVRDEFRIDALTGRVISSDRYADKTFGERVLASVLDIHRGAILGWPGKLAFMLAAAMMPLFAVTGLLLYLSRRKHRRLARQPVGHLVPGA
;
A
#
# COMPACT_ATOMS: atom_id res chain seq x y z
N MET A 1 -43.85 10.00 12.11
CA MET A 1 -42.45 9.69 11.76
C MET A 1 -42.17 9.61 10.25
N SER A 2 -43.18 9.50 9.37
CA SER A 2 -43.01 9.42 7.90
C SER A 2 -42.63 10.75 7.24
N ASP A 3 -43.15 11.88 7.74
CA ASP A 3 -43.12 13.16 7.02
C ASP A 3 -41.75 13.83 7.07
N VAL A 4 -40.97 13.58 8.12
CA VAL A 4 -39.58 14.06 8.26
C VAL A 4 -38.58 13.14 7.53
N TRP A 5 -38.92 11.87 7.35
CA TRP A 5 -38.01 10.87 6.78
C TRP A 5 -37.85 11.00 5.26
N LEU A 6 -38.91 11.39 4.56
CA LEU A 6 -38.91 11.62 3.11
C LEU A 6 -37.96 12.76 2.67
N PRO A 7 -38.00 13.97 3.27
CA PRO A 7 -37.08 15.05 2.91
C PRO A 7 -35.63 14.71 3.28
N ILE A 8 -35.39 14.05 4.41
CA ILE A 8 -34.04 13.59 4.79
C ILE A 8 -33.47 12.62 3.75
N LYS A 9 -34.25 11.62 3.33
CA LYS A 9 -33.81 10.69 2.28
C LYS A 9 -33.55 11.39 0.94
N ALA A 10 -34.36 12.37 0.58
CA ALA A 10 -34.15 13.16 -0.63
C ALA A 10 -32.84 13.97 -0.57
N ALA A 11 -32.56 14.62 0.57
CA ALA A 11 -31.33 15.36 0.81
C ALA A 11 -30.10 14.44 0.80
N LEU A 12 -30.14 13.32 1.54
CA LEU A 12 -29.08 12.30 1.54
C LEU A 12 -28.79 11.79 0.14
N LEU A 13 -29.83 11.53 -0.64
CA LEU A 13 -29.71 11.05 -2.02
C LEU A 13 -29.09 12.10 -2.94
N GLN A 14 -29.38 13.38 -2.73
CA GLN A 14 -28.78 14.49 -3.46
C GLN A 14 -27.30 14.60 -3.13
N VAL A 15 -26.95 14.62 -1.84
CA VAL A 15 -25.55 14.68 -1.36
C VAL A 15 -24.76 13.47 -1.86
N HIS A 16 -25.28 12.24 -1.67
CA HIS A 16 -24.67 11.02 -2.18
C HIS A 16 -24.43 11.10 -3.69
N SER A 17 -25.43 11.55 -4.46
CA SER A 17 -25.25 11.66 -5.91
C SER A 17 -24.21 12.70 -6.34
N LEU A 18 -24.11 13.82 -5.62
CA LEU A 18 -23.17 14.89 -5.95
C LEU A 18 -21.74 14.52 -5.56
N VAL A 19 -21.54 14.09 -4.31
CA VAL A 19 -20.24 13.64 -3.80
C VAL A 19 -19.75 12.45 -4.63
N GLY A 20 -20.64 11.49 -4.90
CA GLY A 20 -20.34 10.35 -5.75
C GLY A 20 -19.90 10.76 -7.16
N LEU A 21 -20.53 11.76 -7.77
CA LEU A 21 -20.17 12.23 -9.11
C LEU A 21 -18.81 12.94 -9.13
N VAL A 22 -18.54 13.78 -8.13
CA VAL A 22 -17.26 14.52 -8.02
C VAL A 22 -16.08 13.56 -7.80
N LEU A 23 -16.25 12.54 -6.96
CA LEU A 23 -15.17 11.63 -6.58
C LEU A 23 -15.14 10.32 -7.39
N ALA A 24 -16.15 10.04 -8.22
CA ALA A 24 -16.27 8.80 -9.00
C ALA A 24 -15.03 8.51 -9.86
N LEU A 25 -14.54 9.51 -10.60
CA LEU A 25 -13.37 9.32 -11.45
C LEU A 25 -12.11 9.05 -10.62
N LEU A 26 -11.96 9.78 -9.51
CA LEU A 26 -10.84 9.59 -8.59
C LEU A 26 -10.82 8.17 -8.03
N TRP A 27 -11.94 7.67 -7.52
CA TRP A 27 -12.03 6.30 -7.02
C TRP A 27 -11.91 5.24 -8.12
N ALA A 28 -12.36 5.52 -9.34
CA ALA A 28 -12.12 4.63 -10.48
C ALA A 28 -10.62 4.48 -10.77
N VAL A 29 -9.86 5.58 -10.79
CA VAL A 29 -8.41 5.56 -10.98
C VAL A 29 -7.70 4.84 -9.81
N VAL A 30 -8.07 5.15 -8.58
CA VAL A 30 -7.50 4.48 -7.38
C VAL A 30 -7.84 2.98 -7.37
N GLY A 31 -9.07 2.61 -7.72
CA GLY A 31 -9.49 1.21 -7.83
C GLY A 31 -8.73 0.46 -8.91
N LEU A 32 -8.59 1.02 -10.11
CA LEU A 32 -7.86 0.41 -11.23
C LEU A 32 -6.37 0.25 -10.94
N THR A 33 -5.73 1.26 -10.33
CA THR A 33 -4.33 1.13 -9.89
C THR A 33 -4.17 0.07 -8.80
N GLY A 34 -5.16 -0.09 -7.92
CA GLY A 34 -5.20 -1.18 -6.95
C GLY A 34 -5.31 -2.56 -7.60
N VAL A 35 -6.12 -2.71 -8.65
CA VAL A 35 -6.21 -3.93 -9.46
C VAL A 35 -4.85 -4.27 -10.08
N THR A 36 -4.19 -3.29 -10.70
CA THR A 36 -2.87 -3.47 -11.32
C THR A 36 -1.84 -3.97 -10.31
N MET A 37 -1.82 -3.40 -9.10
CA MET A 37 -0.87 -3.79 -8.06
C MET A 37 -1.28 -5.04 -7.27
N ALA A 38 -2.50 -5.55 -7.45
CA ALA A 38 -2.98 -6.67 -6.65
C ALA A 38 -2.02 -7.85 -6.75
N PHE A 39 -1.54 -8.17 -7.95
CA PHE A 39 -0.59 -9.26 -8.23
C PHE A 39 0.80 -8.75 -8.65
N GLU A 40 1.24 -7.60 -8.13
CA GLU A 40 2.55 -7.03 -8.45
C GLU A 40 3.69 -8.04 -8.25
N ASP A 41 3.72 -8.70 -7.08
CA ASP A 41 4.78 -9.67 -6.75
C ASP A 41 4.85 -10.82 -7.77
N GLU A 42 3.69 -11.37 -8.18
CA GLU A 42 3.62 -12.44 -9.18
C GLU A 42 3.96 -11.98 -10.60
N ILE A 43 3.54 -10.77 -10.97
CA ILE A 43 3.85 -10.19 -12.26
C ILE A 43 5.35 -9.90 -12.35
N GLU A 44 5.95 -9.28 -11.35
CA GLU A 44 7.40 -9.04 -11.31
C GLU A 44 8.18 -10.36 -11.30
N ALA A 45 7.75 -11.36 -10.53
CA ALA A 45 8.40 -12.68 -10.51
C ALA A 45 8.37 -13.37 -11.88
N SER A 46 7.25 -13.28 -12.60
CA SER A 46 7.10 -13.85 -13.95
C SER A 46 7.99 -13.12 -14.96
N LEU A 47 7.94 -11.78 -14.97
CA LEU A 47 8.71 -10.92 -15.89
C LEU A 47 10.22 -11.05 -15.72
N ASN A 48 10.68 -11.41 -14.51
CA ASN A 48 12.09 -11.44 -14.14
C ASN A 48 12.59 -12.85 -13.77
N SER A 49 11.82 -13.89 -14.11
CA SER A 49 12.13 -15.29 -13.74
C SER A 49 13.56 -15.73 -14.10
N GLN A 50 14.06 -15.31 -15.26
CA GLN A 50 15.43 -15.60 -15.72
C GLN A 50 16.53 -14.88 -14.93
N MET A 51 16.26 -13.69 -14.39
CA MET A 51 17.22 -12.90 -13.60
C MET A 51 17.13 -13.19 -12.11
N MET A 52 15.98 -13.68 -11.64
CA MET A 52 15.76 -14.02 -10.24
C MET A 52 16.33 -15.39 -9.86
N ARG A 53 16.61 -16.24 -10.85
CA ARG A 53 17.16 -17.57 -10.64
C ARG A 53 18.58 -17.69 -11.19
N VAL A 54 19.41 -18.40 -10.45
CA VAL A 54 20.79 -18.73 -10.80
C VAL A 54 20.99 -20.24 -10.69
N GLU A 55 22.00 -20.77 -11.37
CA GLU A 55 22.41 -22.15 -11.17
C GLU A 55 23.06 -22.29 -9.80
N ALA A 56 22.51 -23.20 -8.98
CA ALA A 56 23.05 -23.43 -7.66
C ALA A 56 24.46 -24.02 -7.78
N SER A 57 25.44 -23.29 -7.24
CA SER A 57 26.84 -23.72 -7.22
C SER A 57 27.23 -24.27 -5.85
N ALA A 58 28.19 -25.20 -5.84
CA ALA A 58 28.85 -25.66 -4.62
C ALA A 58 29.82 -24.61 -4.04
N ALA A 59 30.11 -23.53 -4.80
CA ALA A 59 30.94 -22.43 -4.34
C ALA A 59 30.32 -21.71 -3.13
N ARG A 60 31.18 -21.13 -2.29
CA ARG A 60 30.72 -20.25 -1.20
C ARG A 60 30.01 -19.04 -1.80
N ARG A 61 28.80 -18.74 -1.31
CA ARG A 61 28.11 -17.49 -1.64
C ARG A 61 28.89 -16.29 -1.09
N LEU A 62 28.99 -15.26 -1.91
CA LEU A 62 29.62 -14.01 -1.55
C LEU A 62 28.83 -13.30 -0.44
N THR A 63 29.57 -12.61 0.42
CA THR A 63 28.98 -11.72 1.42
C THR A 63 28.41 -10.46 0.76
N PRO A 64 27.50 -9.73 1.43
CA PRO A 64 26.96 -8.49 0.90
C PRO A 64 28.03 -7.47 0.47
N ASP A 65 29.10 -7.27 1.25
CA ASP A 65 30.15 -6.31 0.90
C ASP A 65 31.01 -6.81 -0.27
N GLU A 66 31.25 -8.12 -0.39
CA GLU A 66 31.90 -8.72 -1.56
C GLU A 66 31.08 -8.49 -2.84
N LEU A 67 29.76 -8.66 -2.77
CA LEU A 67 28.85 -8.38 -3.89
C LEU A 67 28.88 -6.91 -4.28
N ILE A 68 28.86 -6.01 -3.30
CA ILE A 68 28.93 -4.57 -3.54
C ILE A 68 30.28 -4.18 -4.16
N ALA A 69 31.39 -4.75 -3.67
CA ALA A 69 32.72 -4.50 -4.21
C ALA A 69 32.84 -4.95 -5.67
N ARG A 70 32.34 -6.15 -6.01
CA ARG A 70 32.31 -6.64 -7.40
C ARG A 70 31.41 -5.79 -8.29
N LEU A 71 30.26 -5.38 -7.78
CA LEU A 71 29.36 -4.48 -8.51
C LEU A 71 30.02 -3.14 -8.81
N ALA A 72 30.71 -2.54 -7.82
CA ALA A 72 31.43 -1.28 -7.99
C ALA A 72 32.59 -1.39 -8.98
N ALA A 73 33.24 -2.56 -9.07
CA ALA A 73 34.27 -2.83 -10.07
C ALA A 73 33.70 -3.01 -11.48
N ALA A 74 32.45 -3.47 -11.61
CA ALA A 74 31.78 -3.69 -12.89
C ALA A 74 31.25 -2.39 -13.53
N GLY A 75 31.00 -1.34 -12.75
CA GLY A 75 30.55 -0.04 -13.25
C GLY A 75 29.99 0.89 -12.18
N ASP A 76 29.58 2.10 -12.59
CA ASP A 76 28.92 3.06 -11.71
C ASP A 76 27.39 2.87 -11.74
N PHE A 77 26.86 2.24 -10.71
CA PHE A 77 25.42 2.03 -10.51
C PHE A 77 24.83 3.00 -9.46
N GLY A 78 25.66 3.85 -8.87
CA GLY A 78 25.29 4.73 -7.76
C GLY A 78 25.38 4.08 -6.38
N ARG A 79 25.06 4.87 -5.35
CA ARG A 79 25.26 4.48 -3.94
C ARG A 79 24.26 3.40 -3.52
N VAL A 80 24.74 2.27 -3.01
CA VAL A 80 23.88 1.19 -2.48
C VAL A 80 23.07 1.68 -1.28
N SER A 81 21.81 1.26 -1.21
CA SER A 81 20.87 1.60 -0.13
C SER A 81 20.25 0.38 0.54
N ALA A 82 20.13 -0.73 -0.19
CA ALA A 82 19.63 -1.96 0.36
C ALA A 82 20.14 -3.17 -0.43
N VAL A 83 20.32 -4.28 0.28
CA VAL A 83 20.70 -5.58 -0.28
C VAL A 83 19.67 -6.60 0.17
N THR A 84 19.15 -7.36 -0.79
CA THR A 84 18.26 -8.50 -0.54
C THR A 84 19.02 -9.80 -0.80
N MET A 85 19.07 -10.64 0.22
CA MET A 85 19.65 -11.98 0.17
C MET A 85 18.54 -13.01 0.35
N SER A 86 18.69 -14.16 -0.29
CA SER A 86 17.79 -15.31 -0.13
C SER A 86 18.60 -16.49 0.38
N SER A 87 17.99 -17.36 1.17
CA SER A 87 18.60 -18.62 1.60
C SER A 87 18.34 -19.77 0.63
N ASP A 88 17.57 -19.54 -0.44
CA ASP A 88 17.47 -20.44 -1.60
C ASP A 88 18.78 -20.35 -2.41
N PRO A 89 19.51 -21.47 -2.63
CA PRO A 89 20.71 -21.51 -3.45
C PRO A 89 20.48 -21.07 -4.89
N SER A 90 19.27 -21.27 -5.41
CA SER A 90 18.91 -20.90 -6.78
C SER A 90 18.45 -19.46 -6.93
N ALA A 91 18.47 -18.63 -5.88
CA ALA A 91 17.95 -17.28 -5.91
C ALA A 91 19.05 -16.21 -6.01
N ALA A 92 18.90 -15.31 -6.99
CA ALA A 92 19.76 -14.15 -7.16
C ALA A 92 19.67 -13.16 -5.98
N ALA A 93 20.76 -12.44 -5.72
CA ALA A 93 20.75 -11.29 -4.82
C ALA A 93 20.16 -10.07 -5.55
N ARG A 94 19.50 -9.15 -4.82
CA ARG A 94 18.99 -7.89 -5.40
C ARG A 94 19.59 -6.70 -4.66
N ILE A 95 20.26 -5.83 -5.40
CA ILE A 95 20.90 -4.62 -4.86
C ILE A 95 20.11 -3.40 -5.33
N ARG A 96 19.72 -2.53 -4.38
CA ARG A 96 18.94 -1.32 -4.64
C ARG A 96 19.73 -0.08 -4.26
N PHE A 97 19.67 0.92 -5.12
CA PHE A 97 20.44 2.16 -4.96
C PHE A 97 19.67 3.27 -4.25
N ALA A 98 20.40 4.19 -3.66
CA ALA A 98 19.88 5.41 -3.07
C ALA A 98 19.38 6.35 -4.15
N ARG A 99 18.52 7.29 -3.75
CA ARG A 99 18.09 8.37 -4.63
C ARG A 99 19.31 9.25 -4.96
N SER A 100 19.49 9.58 -6.23
CA SER A 100 20.49 10.53 -6.73
C SER A 100 20.19 11.94 -6.20
N GLU A 101 21.14 12.85 -6.31
CA GLU A 101 20.94 14.26 -5.92
C GLU A 101 19.78 14.91 -6.68
N GLY A 102 19.53 14.49 -7.93
CA GLY A 102 18.40 14.93 -8.75
C GLY A 102 17.04 14.33 -8.35
N GLY A 103 16.97 13.52 -7.30
CA GLY A 103 15.71 12.99 -6.79
C GLY A 103 15.21 11.71 -7.49
N THR A 104 15.90 11.24 -8.52
CA THR A 104 15.61 9.98 -9.22
C THR A 104 16.28 8.82 -8.49
N ARG A 105 15.62 7.65 -8.45
CA ARG A 105 16.22 6.44 -7.89
C ARG A 105 16.66 5.56 -9.07
N PRO A 106 17.94 5.19 -9.18
CA PRO A 106 18.36 4.22 -10.18
C PRO A 106 17.61 2.90 -9.98
N SER A 107 17.31 2.22 -11.09
CA SER A 107 16.71 0.88 -11.07
C SER A 107 17.63 -0.07 -10.30
N SER A 108 17.03 -1.01 -9.56
CA SER A 108 17.82 -2.04 -8.87
C SER A 108 18.47 -2.99 -9.88
N VAL A 109 19.38 -3.83 -9.39
CA VAL A 109 20.04 -4.88 -10.19
C VAL A 109 19.95 -6.22 -9.48
N TYR A 110 19.76 -7.28 -10.27
CA TYR A 110 19.97 -8.65 -9.85
C TYR A 110 21.42 -9.02 -10.07
N VAL A 111 21.99 -9.72 -9.10
CA VAL A 111 23.40 -10.12 -9.08
C VAL A 111 23.47 -11.59 -8.70
N ASP A 112 24.32 -12.34 -9.39
CA ASP A 112 24.61 -13.71 -9.04
C ASP A 112 25.34 -13.75 -7.67
N PRO A 113 24.82 -14.51 -6.69
CA PRO A 113 25.36 -14.51 -5.35
C PRO A 113 26.67 -15.31 -5.20
N TYR A 114 27.14 -16.01 -6.22
CA TYR A 114 28.34 -16.84 -6.20
C TYR A 114 29.54 -16.14 -6.84
N ASP A 115 29.33 -15.44 -7.95
CA ASP A 115 30.41 -14.75 -8.68
C ASP A 115 30.25 -13.22 -8.76
N GLY A 116 29.11 -12.67 -8.32
CA GLY A 116 28.86 -11.24 -8.35
C GLY A 116 28.58 -10.67 -9.74
N HIS A 117 28.32 -11.51 -10.75
CA HIS A 117 27.96 -11.05 -12.09
C HIS A 117 26.58 -10.38 -12.10
N VAL A 118 26.46 -9.28 -12.84
CA VAL A 118 25.20 -8.52 -12.95
C VAL A 118 24.28 -9.22 -13.95
N LEU A 119 23.15 -9.73 -13.47
CA LEU A 119 22.16 -10.45 -14.29
C LEU A 119 21.23 -9.49 -15.03
N GLY A 120 21.10 -8.24 -14.54
CA GLY A 120 20.33 -7.17 -15.20
C GLY A 120 19.43 -6.41 -14.24
N SER A 121 18.72 -5.40 -14.78
CA SER A 121 17.74 -4.60 -14.03
C SER A 121 16.33 -5.20 -14.12
N PRO A 122 15.52 -5.14 -13.04
CA PRO A 122 14.17 -5.68 -13.05
C PRO A 122 13.27 -4.97 -14.05
N ARG A 123 12.55 -5.75 -14.84
CA ARG A 123 11.43 -5.32 -15.66
C ARG A 123 10.21 -5.07 -14.78
N GLY A 124 9.54 -3.94 -14.98
CA GLY A 124 8.31 -3.58 -14.27
C GLY A 124 8.50 -2.69 -13.03
N GLU A 125 9.71 -2.60 -12.46
CA GLU A 125 9.97 -1.86 -11.21
C GLU A 125 9.51 -0.39 -11.30
N ASP A 126 9.87 0.31 -12.37
CA ASP A 126 9.50 1.72 -12.56
C ASP A 126 8.01 1.92 -12.88
N PHE A 127 7.41 0.96 -13.59
CA PHE A 127 5.98 0.96 -13.88
C PHE A 127 5.17 0.83 -12.59
N PHE A 128 5.45 -0.18 -11.77
CA PHE A 128 4.77 -0.37 -10.49
C PHE A 128 5.07 0.73 -9.48
N ALA A 129 6.29 1.28 -9.48
CA ALA A 129 6.59 2.48 -8.69
C ALA A 129 5.71 3.67 -9.10
N THR A 130 5.47 3.86 -10.39
CA THR A 130 4.58 4.92 -10.91
C THR A 130 3.11 4.66 -10.57
N VAL A 131 2.62 3.44 -10.79
CA VAL A 131 1.25 3.04 -10.41
C VAL A 131 1.01 3.24 -8.92
N ARG A 132 1.99 2.89 -8.07
CA ARG A 132 1.91 3.09 -6.62
C ARG A 132 1.90 4.57 -6.23
N LYS A 133 2.69 5.42 -6.91
CA LYS A 133 2.65 6.87 -6.71
C LYS A 133 1.30 7.47 -7.14
N LEU A 134 0.70 6.98 -8.23
CA LEU A 134 -0.64 7.36 -8.66
C LEU A 134 -1.69 6.93 -7.63
N HIS A 135 -1.65 5.68 -7.16
CA HIS A 135 -2.60 5.14 -6.19
C HIS A 135 -2.55 5.88 -4.85
N ARG A 136 -1.34 6.15 -4.33
CA ARG A 136 -1.16 6.74 -3.00
C ARG A 136 -1.24 8.26 -2.99
N TRP A 137 -0.75 8.91 -4.04
CA TRP A 137 -0.51 10.36 -4.05
C TRP A 137 -0.97 11.06 -5.34
N LEU A 138 -1.64 10.36 -6.26
CA LEU A 138 -2.13 10.91 -7.53
C LEU A 138 -1.03 11.48 -8.43
N LEU A 139 0.20 10.96 -8.30
CA LEU A 139 1.41 11.50 -8.95
C LEU A 139 1.71 12.97 -8.58
N LEU A 140 1.10 13.50 -7.53
CA LEU A 140 1.37 14.86 -7.06
C LEU A 140 2.73 14.94 -6.34
N PRO A 141 3.42 16.09 -6.41
CA PRO A 141 4.72 16.27 -5.80
C PRO A 141 4.66 16.18 -4.26
N GLY A 142 5.81 15.88 -3.66
CA GLY A 142 5.98 15.81 -2.21
C GLY A 142 5.97 14.38 -1.63
N ASP A 143 5.86 13.35 -2.47
CA ASP A 143 5.83 11.93 -2.08
C ASP A 143 4.90 11.72 -0.86
N GLY A 144 5.39 11.07 0.20
CA GLY A 144 4.64 10.79 1.42
C GLY A 144 4.24 12.03 2.23
N ASN A 145 4.82 13.21 1.98
CA ASN A 145 4.48 14.43 2.72
C ASN A 145 3.67 15.44 1.88
N GLY A 146 3.37 15.09 0.62
CA GLY A 146 2.64 15.93 -0.29
C GLY A 146 1.13 16.01 -0.02
N ILE A 147 0.48 16.93 -0.72
CA ILE A 147 -0.98 17.09 -0.68
C ILE A 147 -1.72 15.86 -1.23
N GLY A 148 -1.08 15.11 -2.15
CA GLY A 148 -1.64 13.89 -2.72
C GLY A 148 -2.09 12.87 -1.68
N ARG A 149 -1.29 12.66 -0.62
CA ARG A 149 -1.65 11.79 0.51
C ARG A 149 -2.92 12.26 1.24
N LYS A 150 -3.09 13.58 1.38
CA LYS A 150 -4.27 14.15 2.06
C LYS A 150 -5.52 13.99 1.20
N ILE A 151 -5.40 14.17 -0.12
CA ILE A 151 -6.51 14.02 -1.07
C ILE A 151 -6.99 12.57 -1.11
N THR A 152 -6.09 11.60 -1.28
CA THR A 152 -6.44 10.16 -1.30
C THR A 152 -7.00 9.71 0.04
N GLY A 153 -6.44 10.18 1.16
CA GLY A 153 -6.97 9.94 2.50
C GLY A 153 -8.39 10.51 2.69
N ALA A 154 -8.63 11.76 2.30
CA ALA A 154 -9.96 12.37 2.36
C ALA A 154 -10.96 11.63 1.46
N ALA A 155 -10.54 11.22 0.26
CA ALA A 155 -11.34 10.41 -0.63
C ALA A 155 -11.71 9.05 -0.02
N ALA A 156 -10.84 8.43 0.78
CA ALA A 156 -11.15 7.21 1.52
C ALA A 156 -12.22 7.44 2.61
N ILE A 157 -12.12 8.54 3.38
CA ILE A 157 -13.16 8.93 4.35
C ILE A 157 -14.50 9.16 3.64
N CYS A 158 -14.49 9.92 2.54
CA CYS A 158 -15.68 10.16 1.75
C CYS A 158 -16.27 8.85 1.21
N LEU A 159 -15.45 7.87 0.81
CA LEU A 159 -15.93 6.57 0.37
C LEU A 159 -16.61 5.81 1.52
N ILE A 160 -16.08 5.83 2.75
CA ILE A 160 -16.75 5.26 3.92
C ILE A 160 -18.14 5.89 4.12
N VAL A 161 -18.23 7.22 4.07
CA VAL A 161 -19.52 7.94 4.17
C VAL A 161 -20.46 7.55 3.03
N MET A 162 -19.94 7.36 1.82
CA MET A 162 -20.72 6.91 0.66
C MET A 162 -21.24 5.47 0.82
N LEU A 163 -20.46 4.57 1.43
CA LEU A 163 -20.91 3.21 1.75
C LEU A 163 -22.08 3.24 2.75
N ILE A 164 -21.94 4.02 3.82
CA ILE A 164 -22.98 4.16 4.86
C ILE A 164 -24.25 4.79 4.27
N THR A 165 -24.12 5.93 3.59
CA THR A 165 -25.26 6.61 2.96
C THR A 165 -25.91 5.75 1.87
N GLY A 166 -25.12 5.02 1.07
CA GLY A 166 -25.62 4.07 0.08
C GLY A 166 -26.44 2.94 0.71
N LEU A 167 -25.97 2.38 1.84
CA LEU A 167 -26.69 1.36 2.60
C LEU A 167 -28.01 1.89 3.17
N VAL A 168 -27.99 3.08 3.78
CA VAL A 168 -29.19 3.74 4.33
C VAL A 168 -30.22 4.03 3.22
N LEU A 169 -29.77 4.52 2.06
CA LEU A 169 -30.64 4.80 0.91
C LEU A 169 -31.22 3.53 0.27
N ARG A 170 -30.46 2.43 0.30
CA ARG A 170 -30.87 1.14 -0.22
C ARG A 170 -31.81 0.40 0.72
N TRP A 171 -31.77 0.68 2.04
CA TRP A 171 -32.44 -0.11 3.08
C TRP A 171 -33.86 -0.54 2.66
N PRO A 172 -34.06 -1.82 2.29
CA PRO A 172 -35.27 -2.26 1.64
C PRO A 172 -36.41 -2.36 2.64
N ARG A 173 -37.63 -2.04 2.19
CA ARG A 173 -38.86 -2.21 2.99
C ARG A 173 -39.07 -3.66 3.44
N ARG A 174 -38.60 -4.63 2.64
CA ARG A 174 -38.57 -6.06 2.96
C ARG A 174 -37.14 -6.50 3.32
N ALA A 175 -36.62 -6.03 4.45
CA ALA A 175 -35.26 -6.31 4.92
C ALA A 175 -34.94 -7.81 5.05
N ARG A 176 -35.96 -8.67 5.27
CA ARG A 176 -35.80 -10.13 5.41
C ARG A 176 -35.60 -10.88 4.09
N SER A 177 -35.74 -10.23 2.92
CA SER A 177 -35.65 -10.91 1.62
C SER A 177 -34.21 -10.90 1.06
N VAL A 178 -33.51 -12.03 1.16
CA VAL A 178 -32.14 -12.21 0.62
C VAL A 178 -32.08 -11.91 -0.89
N LYS A 179 -33.09 -12.35 -1.66
CA LYS A 179 -33.19 -12.08 -3.11
C LYS A 179 -33.19 -10.58 -3.42
N THR A 180 -33.83 -9.76 -2.58
CA THR A 180 -33.88 -8.30 -2.76
C THR A 180 -32.51 -7.66 -2.49
N TRP A 181 -31.74 -8.22 -1.57
CA TRP A 181 -30.41 -7.75 -1.21
C TRP A 181 -29.32 -8.17 -2.19
N LEU A 182 -29.39 -9.39 -2.72
CA LEU A 182 -28.24 -10.01 -3.39
C LEU A 182 -28.46 -10.34 -4.87
N LYS A 183 -29.68 -10.29 -5.43
CA LYS A 183 -29.89 -10.65 -6.85
C LYS A 183 -30.02 -9.41 -7.75
N PRO A 184 -29.03 -9.10 -8.62
CA PRO A 184 -29.19 -8.04 -9.61
C PRO A 184 -30.25 -8.45 -10.63
N ASN A 185 -31.15 -7.53 -10.97
CA ASN A 185 -32.19 -7.75 -11.97
C ASN A 185 -31.71 -7.26 -13.34
N LEU A 186 -31.04 -8.15 -14.06
CA LEU A 186 -30.50 -7.90 -15.39
C LEU A 186 -31.58 -7.82 -16.49
N GLY A 187 -32.82 -8.23 -16.19
CA GLY A 187 -33.96 -8.11 -17.11
C GLY A 187 -34.53 -6.68 -17.20
N LEU A 188 -34.14 -5.79 -16.29
CA LEU A 188 -34.52 -4.37 -16.36
C LEU A 188 -33.73 -3.66 -17.46
N ARG A 189 -34.28 -2.54 -17.96
CA ARG A 189 -33.59 -1.65 -18.91
C ARG A 189 -33.46 -0.23 -18.36
N GLY A 190 -32.48 0.52 -18.87
CA GLY A 190 -32.24 1.92 -18.54
C GLY A 190 -32.04 2.18 -17.03
N ARG A 191 -32.77 3.16 -16.48
CA ARG A 191 -32.64 3.59 -15.08
C ARG A 191 -32.85 2.46 -14.07
N GLY A 192 -33.74 1.51 -14.36
CA GLY A 192 -34.02 0.35 -13.50
C GLY A 192 -32.79 -0.57 -13.38
N LEU A 193 -32.16 -0.89 -14.51
CA LEU A 193 -30.95 -1.70 -14.55
C LEU A 193 -29.79 -1.03 -13.81
N HIS A 194 -29.50 0.24 -14.11
CA HIS A 194 -28.39 0.95 -13.47
C HIS A 194 -28.58 1.02 -11.95
N ARG A 195 -29.82 1.23 -11.48
CA ARG A 195 -30.13 1.21 -10.05
C ARG A 195 -29.92 -0.17 -9.46
N SER A 196 -30.32 -1.23 -10.16
CA SER A 196 -30.14 -2.59 -9.71
C SER A 196 -28.65 -2.95 -9.59
N LEU A 197 -27.85 -2.67 -10.63
CA LEU A 197 -26.41 -2.88 -10.61
C LEU A 197 -25.73 -2.09 -9.49
N HIS A 198 -25.92 -0.77 -9.45
CA HIS A 198 -25.28 0.11 -8.47
C HIS A 198 -25.60 -0.29 -7.03
N ALA A 199 -26.86 -0.62 -6.75
CA ALA A 199 -27.27 -0.91 -5.38
C ALA A 199 -26.99 -2.36 -4.95
N VAL A 200 -27.18 -3.35 -5.83
CA VAL A 200 -26.96 -4.77 -5.49
C VAL A 200 -25.46 -5.08 -5.44
N ILE A 201 -24.70 -4.72 -6.48
CA ILE A 201 -23.25 -4.95 -6.50
C ILE A 201 -22.59 -4.12 -5.40
N GLY A 202 -23.08 -2.91 -5.14
CA GLY A 202 -22.66 -2.09 -4.00
C GLY A 202 -22.82 -2.80 -2.65
N THR A 203 -23.83 -3.65 -2.48
CA THR A 203 -24.00 -4.46 -1.26
C THR A 203 -22.96 -5.56 -1.17
N TRP A 204 -22.64 -6.21 -2.28
CA TRP A 204 -21.64 -7.30 -2.31
C TRP A 204 -20.25 -6.79 -1.93
N VAL A 205 -19.85 -5.65 -2.49
CA VAL A 205 -18.49 -5.10 -2.31
C VAL A 205 -18.37 -4.20 -1.07
N LEU A 206 -19.49 -3.83 -0.41
CA LEU A 206 -19.49 -3.00 0.79
C LEU A 206 -18.51 -3.47 1.87
N PRO A 207 -18.52 -4.74 2.33
CA PRO A 207 -17.58 -5.18 3.36
C PRO A 207 -16.13 -5.07 2.90
N VAL A 208 -15.85 -5.38 1.63
CA VAL A 208 -14.50 -5.32 1.06
C VAL A 208 -14.01 -3.87 0.98
N TYR A 209 -14.82 -2.95 0.46
CA TYR A 209 -14.47 -1.53 0.40
C TYR A 209 -14.32 -0.91 1.79
N LEU A 210 -15.11 -1.34 2.77
CA LEU A 210 -14.94 -0.88 4.15
C LEU A 210 -13.57 -1.31 4.69
N VAL A 211 -13.17 -2.57 4.50
CA VAL A 211 -11.85 -3.07 4.90
C VAL A 211 -10.74 -2.30 4.16
N MET A 212 -10.83 -2.15 2.84
CA MET A 212 -9.84 -1.42 2.04
C MET A 212 -9.69 0.04 2.46
N THR A 213 -10.80 0.74 2.72
CA THR A 213 -10.76 2.16 3.09
C THR A 213 -10.23 2.38 4.49
N LEU A 214 -10.66 1.56 5.47
CA LEU A 214 -10.14 1.62 6.85
C LEU A 214 -8.63 1.33 6.89
N THR A 215 -8.18 0.28 6.19
CA THR A 215 -6.74 -0.02 6.07
C THR A 215 -5.98 1.01 5.23
N GLY A 216 -6.63 1.66 4.25
CA GLY A 216 -6.01 2.74 3.48
C GLY A 216 -5.78 4.02 4.30
N LEU A 217 -6.65 4.32 5.27
CA LEU A 217 -6.50 5.47 6.17
C LEU A 217 -5.25 5.36 7.05
N TRP A 218 -4.85 4.14 7.41
CA TRP A 218 -3.59 3.85 8.12
C TRP A 218 -2.37 4.46 7.44
N TYR A 219 -2.32 4.46 6.11
CA TYR A 219 -1.21 5.02 5.34
C TYR A 219 -1.34 6.53 5.05
N SER A 220 -2.52 7.10 5.32
CA SER A 220 -2.86 8.47 4.93
C SER A 220 -2.72 9.46 6.08
N PHE A 221 -3.10 9.06 7.29
CA PHE A 221 -3.18 9.96 8.45
C PHE A 221 -2.50 9.38 9.68
N GLU A 222 -1.53 10.12 10.23
CA GLU A 222 -0.82 9.68 11.43
C GLU A 222 -1.76 9.57 12.64
N TRP A 223 -2.71 10.49 12.81
CA TRP A 223 -3.68 10.41 13.91
C TRP A 223 -4.51 9.11 13.87
N TYR A 224 -4.85 8.64 12.67
CA TYR A 224 -5.63 7.40 12.51
C TYR A 224 -4.76 6.19 12.86
N LYS A 225 -3.52 6.19 12.38
CA LYS A 225 -2.53 5.18 12.72
C LYS A 225 -2.28 5.13 14.24
N THR A 226 -2.00 6.26 14.89
CA THR A 226 -1.79 6.35 16.34
C THR A 226 -3.02 5.89 17.12
N GLY A 227 -4.23 6.22 16.66
CA GLY A 227 -5.46 5.73 17.28
C GLY A 227 -5.62 4.21 17.17
N ALA A 228 -5.29 3.63 16.02
CA ALA A 228 -5.29 2.19 15.82
C ALA A 228 -4.15 1.50 16.60
N ASP A 229 -2.95 2.09 16.68
CA ASP A 229 -1.87 1.65 17.56
C ASP A 229 -2.35 1.61 19.01
N TRP A 230 -2.99 2.66 19.51
CA TRP A 230 -3.53 2.70 20.88
C TRP A 230 -4.63 1.66 21.12
N LEU A 231 -5.49 1.41 20.12
CA LEU A 231 -6.61 0.48 20.25
C LEU A 231 -6.13 -0.99 20.25
N PHE A 232 -5.15 -1.32 19.41
CA PHE A 232 -4.72 -2.70 19.18
C PHE A 232 -3.43 -3.06 19.92
N ALA A 233 -2.54 -2.11 20.20
CA ALA A 233 -1.33 -2.31 21.00
C ALA A 233 -1.51 -1.64 22.38
N ARG A 234 -1.42 -2.43 23.45
CA ARG A 234 -1.49 -1.89 24.82
C ARG A 234 -0.33 -0.89 25.05
N PRO A 235 -0.53 0.22 25.79
CA PRO A 235 0.50 1.24 26.02
C PRO A 235 1.81 0.76 26.68
N GLN A 236 1.86 -0.45 27.23
CA GLN A 236 3.05 -0.99 27.90
C GLN A 236 4.01 -1.75 26.97
N ALA A 237 3.60 -2.18 25.78
CA ALA A 237 4.48 -2.89 24.84
C ALA A 237 5.19 -1.94 23.85
N THR A 238 4.66 -0.75 23.65
CA THR A 238 5.21 0.24 22.69
C THR A 238 6.26 1.17 23.28
N ALA A 239 6.51 1.15 24.59
CA ALA A 239 7.61 1.92 25.19
C ALA A 239 9.01 1.44 24.71
N ALA A 240 9.11 0.20 24.20
CA ALA A 240 10.33 -0.31 23.53
C ALA A 240 10.30 -0.14 22.00
N ALA A 241 9.14 0.17 21.42
CA ALA A 241 8.95 0.27 19.97
C ALA A 241 8.77 1.75 19.56
N MET A 242 9.79 2.27 18.89
CA MET A 242 9.94 3.66 18.41
C MET A 242 10.56 4.63 19.42
N GLN A 243 11.86 4.49 19.66
CA GLN A 243 12.70 5.69 19.60
C GLN A 243 12.63 6.23 18.17
N SER A 244 11.59 7.02 17.92
CA SER A 244 11.54 7.97 16.83
C SER A 244 12.79 8.84 16.93
N LYS A 245 13.57 8.86 15.84
CA LYS A 245 14.41 9.96 15.35
C LYS A 245 15.00 10.86 16.45
N PRO A 246 16.33 10.88 16.67
CA PRO A 246 16.92 11.73 17.70
C PRO A 246 16.41 13.17 17.53
N PRO A 247 15.99 13.84 18.63
CA PRO A 247 15.46 15.18 18.57
C PRO A 247 16.49 16.07 17.88
N ARG A 248 16.04 16.84 16.89
CA ARG A 248 16.81 17.95 16.32
C ARG A 248 16.81 19.08 17.35
N GLY A 249 17.46 18.84 18.49
CA GLY A 249 17.73 19.82 19.52
C GLY A 249 18.73 20.84 18.97
N GLY A 250 18.47 22.12 19.22
CA GLY A 250 19.25 23.23 18.70
C GLY A 250 20.70 23.15 19.12
N ALA A 251 21.58 22.78 18.19
CA ALA A 251 23.01 23.00 18.32
C ALA A 251 23.32 24.44 17.87
N THR A 252 23.90 25.22 18.79
CA THR A 252 24.47 26.54 18.56
C THR A 252 25.49 26.52 17.41
N PRO A 253 25.73 27.66 16.73
CA PRO A 253 26.60 27.72 15.55
C PRO A 253 28.02 27.19 15.80
N GLU A 254 28.55 27.34 17.02
CA GLU A 254 29.89 26.88 17.40
C GLU A 254 30.02 25.35 17.47
N SER A 255 29.01 24.64 17.97
CA SER A 255 28.99 23.16 17.99
C SER A 255 28.99 22.54 16.58
N LYS A 256 28.49 23.27 15.57
CA LYS A 256 28.51 22.83 14.17
C LYS A 256 29.88 23.03 13.51
N ALA A 257 30.72 23.93 14.03
CA ALA A 257 32.05 24.19 13.48
C ALA A 257 33.08 23.17 13.99
N GLU A 258 33.03 22.81 15.27
CA GLU A 258 33.90 21.78 15.84
C GLU A 258 33.52 20.37 15.36
N ALA A 259 32.22 20.05 15.29
CA ALA A 259 31.76 18.76 14.77
C ALA A 259 31.97 18.58 13.26
N LYS A 260 32.21 19.66 12.50
CA LYS A 260 32.57 19.61 11.07
C LYS A 260 34.05 19.37 10.83
N THR A 261 34.91 19.80 11.76
CA THR A 261 36.37 19.70 11.60
C THR A 261 36.87 18.32 12.02
N GLU A 262 36.25 17.67 13.02
CA GLU A 262 36.61 16.30 13.42
C GLU A 262 35.98 15.19 12.57
N ARG A 263 34.83 15.44 11.90
CA ARG A 263 34.16 14.46 11.02
C ARG A 263 34.69 14.42 9.58
N LYS A 264 35.81 15.09 9.32
CA LYS A 264 36.63 14.88 8.12
C LYS A 264 37.65 13.74 8.28
N ALA A 265 37.62 13.03 9.40
CA ALA A 265 38.22 11.69 9.50
C ALA A 265 37.36 10.71 8.69
N GLU A 266 37.99 10.00 7.75
CA GLU A 266 37.42 8.99 6.85
C GLU A 266 36.20 8.27 7.43
N ALA A 267 35.02 8.54 6.85
CA ALA A 267 33.82 7.76 7.15
C ALA A 267 34.07 6.34 6.66
N LYS A 268 34.44 5.42 7.57
CA LYS A 268 34.54 3.99 7.27
C LYS A 268 33.25 3.57 6.53
N PRO A 269 33.36 2.88 5.39
CA PRO A 269 32.18 2.40 4.68
C PRO A 269 31.36 1.53 5.64
N LEU A 270 30.05 1.78 5.72
CA LEU A 270 29.15 0.95 6.52
C LEU A 270 29.20 -0.47 5.94
N ALA A 271 29.76 -1.41 6.69
CA ALA A 271 29.93 -2.79 6.27
C ALA A 271 28.61 -3.56 6.45
N PHE A 272 28.06 -4.07 5.36
CA PHE A 272 26.91 -4.98 5.44
C PHE A 272 27.32 -6.33 6.01
N ASP A 273 28.59 -6.74 5.92
CA ASP A 273 29.05 -8.06 6.35
C ASP A 273 28.95 -8.26 7.86
N GLN A 274 29.26 -7.23 8.63
CA GLN A 274 29.12 -7.27 10.09
C GLN A 274 27.65 -7.35 10.50
N VAL A 275 26.78 -6.62 9.79
CA VAL A 275 25.32 -6.72 9.99
C VAL A 275 24.81 -8.10 9.60
N TRP A 276 25.30 -8.63 8.49
CA TRP A 276 24.90 -9.91 7.93
C TRP A 276 25.27 -11.07 8.85
N SER A 277 26.51 -11.11 9.32
CA SER A 277 26.98 -12.11 10.29
C SER A 277 26.20 -12.06 11.60
N ALA A 278 25.98 -10.87 12.17
CA ALA A 278 25.16 -10.71 13.37
C ALA A 278 23.71 -11.17 13.16
N PHE A 279 23.14 -10.88 11.99
CA PHE A 279 21.81 -11.36 11.61
C PHE A 279 21.74 -12.89 11.50
N LEU A 280 22.70 -13.51 10.81
CA LEU A 280 22.74 -14.97 10.65
C LEU A 280 22.86 -15.69 12.00
N GLN A 281 23.59 -15.12 12.95
CA GLN A 281 23.68 -15.62 14.32
C GLN A 281 22.33 -15.52 15.06
N GLN A 282 21.59 -14.41 14.90
CA GLN A 282 20.28 -14.23 15.54
C GLN A 282 19.22 -15.19 15.01
N GLU A 283 19.29 -15.53 13.72
CA GLU A 283 18.32 -16.42 13.07
C GLU A 283 18.77 -17.88 13.06
N ASN A 284 19.96 -18.22 13.57
CA ASN A 284 20.57 -19.54 13.42
C ASN A 284 20.56 -20.04 11.96
N ASN A 285 20.84 -19.15 10.99
CA ASN A 285 20.72 -19.40 9.55
C ASN A 285 19.31 -19.79 9.05
N SER A 286 18.27 -19.67 9.88
CA SER A 286 16.88 -19.97 9.53
C SER A 286 16.16 -18.72 9.03
N TYR A 287 16.31 -18.43 7.74
CA TYR A 287 15.55 -17.39 7.05
C TYR A 287 15.19 -17.89 5.65
N GLY A 288 14.20 -17.27 5.00
CA GLY A 288 13.89 -17.44 3.57
C GLY A 288 14.49 -16.31 2.75
N ARG A 289 14.17 -15.07 3.12
CA ARG A 289 14.67 -13.85 2.47
C ARG A 289 14.99 -12.81 3.51
N ALA A 290 16.09 -12.10 3.34
CA ALA A 290 16.52 -11.01 4.21
C ALA A 290 16.76 -9.73 3.40
N LEU A 291 16.14 -8.62 3.81
CA LEU A 291 16.34 -7.29 3.24
C LEU A 291 17.09 -6.43 4.26
N MET A 292 18.33 -6.08 3.95
CA MET A 292 19.13 -5.13 4.70
C MET A 292 18.98 -3.75 4.07
N THR A 293 18.53 -2.75 4.83
CA THR A 293 18.33 -1.38 4.37
C THR A 293 19.16 -0.41 5.20
N LEU A 294 20.02 0.35 4.55
CA LEU A 294 20.83 1.38 5.19
C LEU A 294 19.96 2.56 5.65
N PRO A 295 20.36 3.25 6.73
CA PRO A 295 19.67 4.44 7.17
C PRO A 295 19.79 5.57 6.13
N ALA A 296 18.70 6.31 5.94
CA ALA A 296 18.68 7.52 5.12
C ALA A 296 19.31 8.69 5.91
N GLY A 297 20.63 8.66 6.11
CA GLY A 297 21.37 9.71 6.82
C GLY A 297 22.66 9.20 7.46
N ALA A 298 23.24 10.00 8.36
CA ALA A 298 24.50 9.71 9.06
C ALA A 298 24.39 8.68 10.21
N GLY A 299 23.34 7.84 10.21
CA GLY A 299 23.16 6.80 11.21
C GLY A 299 23.95 5.53 10.86
N THR A 300 24.22 4.70 11.87
CA THR A 300 24.90 3.41 11.73
C THR A 300 23.94 2.22 11.83
N ALA A 301 22.70 2.45 12.29
CA ALA A 301 21.71 1.40 12.48
C ALA A 301 21.11 0.94 11.14
N VAL A 302 21.48 -0.26 10.72
CA VAL A 302 20.93 -0.95 9.54
C VAL A 302 19.70 -1.73 9.95
N ARG A 303 18.63 -1.58 9.17
CA ARG A 303 17.39 -2.32 9.38
C ARG A 303 17.44 -3.61 8.57
N VAL A 304 17.28 -4.75 9.22
CA VAL A 304 17.19 -6.06 8.58
C VAL A 304 15.76 -6.58 8.73
N ARG A 305 15.10 -6.90 7.62
CA ARG A 305 13.81 -7.61 7.63
C ARG A 305 14.00 -9.02 7.13
N SER A 306 13.52 -10.01 7.87
CA SER A 306 13.62 -11.43 7.55
C SER A 306 12.23 -12.02 7.35
N TRP A 307 12.03 -12.76 6.27
CA TRP A 307 10.84 -13.57 6.03
C TRP A 307 11.22 -15.05 6.04
N PRO A 308 10.40 -15.93 6.64
CA PRO A 308 10.62 -17.37 6.59
C PRO A 308 10.38 -17.92 5.17
N ARG A 309 10.94 -19.10 4.86
CA ARG A 309 10.90 -19.71 3.52
C ARG A 309 9.49 -19.90 2.96
N ASP A 310 8.54 -20.24 3.82
CA ASP A 310 7.19 -20.65 3.40
C ASP A 310 6.15 -19.52 3.49
N SER A 311 6.54 -18.30 3.88
CA SER A 311 5.58 -17.20 3.99
C SER A 311 5.37 -16.48 2.67
N THR A 312 4.09 -16.38 2.27
CA THR A 312 3.62 -15.51 1.18
C THR A 312 3.10 -14.16 1.69
N LEU A 313 3.01 -13.98 3.01
CA LEU A 313 2.50 -12.77 3.65
C LEU A 313 3.64 -11.81 3.99
N GLU A 314 3.42 -10.53 3.70
CA GLU A 314 4.40 -9.48 3.96
C GLU A 314 4.48 -9.14 5.46
N SER A 315 3.42 -9.45 6.22
CA SER A 315 3.32 -9.23 7.66
C SER A 315 4.06 -10.25 8.52
N VAL A 316 4.24 -11.48 8.02
CA VAL A 316 4.96 -12.56 8.72
C VAL A 316 6.46 -12.36 8.48
N ARG A 317 7.02 -11.42 9.22
CA ARG A 317 8.44 -11.06 9.15
C ARG A 317 8.99 -10.62 10.50
N ASP A 318 10.26 -10.86 10.69
CA ASP A 318 11.05 -10.34 11.81
C ASP A 318 11.76 -9.05 11.36
N GLU A 319 11.88 -8.06 12.24
CA GLU A 319 12.62 -6.81 12.00
C GLU A 319 13.71 -6.62 13.06
N PHE A 320 14.96 -6.54 12.62
CA PHE A 320 16.12 -6.26 13.45
C PHE A 320 16.68 -4.87 13.11
N ARG A 321 17.24 -4.19 14.12
CA ARG A 321 18.14 -3.06 13.92
C ARG A 321 19.50 -3.44 14.46
N ILE A 322 20.52 -3.38 13.61
CA ILE A 322 21.87 -3.79 13.94
C ILE A 322 22.78 -2.61 13.64
N ASP A 323 23.67 -2.29 14.58
CA ASP A 323 24.68 -1.27 14.37
C ASP A 323 25.77 -1.78 13.40
N ALA A 324 25.97 -1.09 12.29
CA ALA A 324 26.90 -1.54 11.24
C ALA A 324 28.39 -1.40 11.57
N LEU A 325 28.75 -0.71 12.66
CA LEU A 325 30.16 -0.56 13.06
C LEU A 325 30.56 -1.59 14.11
N THR A 326 29.62 -2.00 14.95
CA THR A 326 29.86 -2.90 16.08
C THR A 326 29.25 -4.28 15.90
N GLY A 327 28.29 -4.45 14.98
CA GLY A 327 27.51 -5.68 14.83
C GLY A 327 26.50 -5.91 15.97
N ARG A 328 26.38 -4.96 16.91
CA ARG A 328 25.48 -5.11 18.06
C ARG A 328 24.03 -4.99 17.61
N VAL A 329 23.20 -5.95 18.02
CA VAL A 329 21.75 -5.88 17.83
C VAL A 329 21.18 -4.82 18.76
N ILE A 330 20.64 -3.75 18.17
CA ILE A 330 20.01 -2.62 18.87
C ILE A 330 18.58 -3.00 19.27
N SER A 331 17.84 -3.63 18.35
CA SER A 331 16.47 -4.09 18.60
C SER A 331 16.14 -5.33 17.78
N SER A 332 15.34 -6.23 18.33
CA SER A 332 14.80 -7.41 17.67
C SER A 332 13.28 -7.41 17.86
N ASP A 333 12.53 -7.31 16.77
CA ASP A 333 11.07 -7.36 16.76
C ASP A 333 10.62 -8.58 15.94
N ARG A 334 10.33 -9.69 16.63
CA ARG A 334 9.97 -10.96 15.99
C ARG A 334 8.47 -11.10 15.85
N TYR A 335 8.01 -11.65 14.73
CA TYR A 335 6.60 -11.91 14.48
C TYR A 335 6.00 -12.88 15.49
N ALA A 336 6.79 -13.87 15.93
CA ALA A 336 6.36 -14.85 16.93
C ALA A 336 5.96 -14.19 18.25
N ASP A 337 6.69 -13.16 18.67
CA ASP A 337 6.52 -12.46 19.95
C ASP A 337 5.36 -11.45 19.93
N LYS A 338 4.83 -11.13 18.74
CA LYS A 338 3.72 -10.17 18.59
C LYS A 338 2.43 -10.69 19.17
N THR A 339 1.77 -9.85 19.96
CA THR A 339 0.38 -10.02 20.37
C THR A 339 -0.56 -10.06 19.16
N PHE A 340 -1.78 -10.55 19.36
CA PHE A 340 -2.79 -10.56 18.29
C PHE A 340 -3.01 -9.16 17.68
N GLY A 341 -3.12 -8.12 18.51
CA GLY A 341 -3.32 -6.75 18.04
C GLY A 341 -2.14 -6.25 17.21
N GLU A 342 -0.90 -6.50 17.65
CA GLU A 342 0.30 -6.15 16.86
C GLU A 342 0.38 -6.91 15.54
N ARG A 343 -0.06 -8.18 15.50
CA ARG A 343 -0.16 -8.94 14.24
C ARG A 343 -1.20 -8.35 13.29
N VAL A 344 -2.33 -7.88 13.81
CA VAL A 344 -3.35 -7.15 13.00
C VAL A 344 -2.74 -5.87 12.41
N LEU A 345 -2.05 -5.07 13.23
CA LEU A 345 -1.40 -3.84 12.79
C LEU A 345 -0.27 -4.11 11.77
N ALA A 346 0.52 -5.16 11.97
CA ALA A 346 1.54 -5.59 11.02
C ALA A 346 0.93 -6.07 9.68
N SER A 347 -0.30 -6.60 9.72
CA SER A 347 -1.01 -7.16 8.58
C SER A 347 -1.88 -6.16 7.81
N VAL A 348 -1.83 -4.86 8.13
CA VAL A 348 -2.67 -3.85 7.45
C VAL A 348 -2.54 -3.91 5.92
N LEU A 349 -1.33 -4.10 5.38
CA LEU A 349 -1.13 -4.22 3.93
C LEU A 349 -1.76 -5.50 3.38
N ASP A 350 -1.57 -6.63 4.06
CA ASP A 350 -2.09 -7.93 3.65
C ASP A 350 -3.62 -7.98 3.74
N ILE A 351 -4.20 -7.31 4.74
CA ILE A 351 -5.64 -7.10 4.87
C ILE A 351 -6.15 -6.18 3.74
N HIS A 352 -5.45 -5.08 3.45
CA HIS A 352 -5.83 -4.13 2.40
C HIS A 352 -5.90 -4.77 1.01
N ARG A 353 -4.98 -5.69 0.70
CA ARG A 353 -4.93 -6.43 -0.58
C ARG A 353 -5.69 -7.76 -0.57
N GLY A 354 -6.28 -8.15 0.56
CA GLY A 354 -6.98 -9.43 0.73
C GLY A 354 -6.06 -10.67 0.80
N ALA A 355 -4.74 -10.49 0.85
CA ALA A 355 -3.76 -11.58 0.90
C ALA A 355 -3.84 -12.40 2.19
N ILE A 356 -4.33 -11.81 3.29
CA ILE A 356 -4.51 -12.52 4.57
C ILE A 356 -5.48 -13.72 4.47
N LEU A 357 -6.35 -13.72 3.46
CA LEU A 357 -7.28 -14.79 3.14
C LEU A 357 -6.75 -15.72 2.03
N GLY A 358 -5.45 -15.66 1.75
CA GLY A 358 -4.80 -16.37 0.65
C GLY A 358 -5.20 -15.86 -0.73
N TRP A 359 -4.91 -16.68 -1.74
CA TRP A 359 -5.20 -16.34 -3.14
C TRP A 359 -6.67 -16.04 -3.44
N PRO A 360 -7.68 -16.78 -2.89
CA PRO A 360 -9.09 -16.45 -3.12
C PRO A 360 -9.48 -15.07 -2.60
N GLY A 361 -8.96 -14.65 -1.45
CA GLY A 361 -9.23 -13.32 -0.90
C GLY A 361 -8.58 -12.21 -1.69
N LYS A 362 -7.33 -12.42 -2.12
CA LYS A 362 -6.61 -11.51 -3.02
C LYS A 362 -7.39 -11.29 -4.31
N LEU A 363 -7.91 -12.36 -4.92
CA LEU A 363 -8.78 -12.29 -6.10
C LEU A 363 -10.09 -11.56 -5.80
N ALA A 364 -10.77 -11.85 -4.69
CA ALA A 364 -12.00 -11.18 -4.31
C ALA A 364 -11.82 -9.67 -4.12
N PHE A 365 -10.72 -9.25 -3.48
CA PHE A 365 -10.37 -7.84 -3.29
C PHE A 365 -10.05 -7.17 -4.63
N MET A 366 -9.27 -7.82 -5.51
CA MET A 366 -9.00 -7.32 -6.85
C MET A 366 -10.31 -7.13 -7.65
N LEU A 367 -11.21 -8.12 -7.66
CA LEU A 367 -12.49 -8.03 -8.36
C LEU A 367 -13.36 -6.91 -7.78
N ALA A 368 -13.40 -6.74 -6.46
CA ALA A 368 -14.09 -5.62 -5.84
C ALA A 368 -13.48 -4.29 -6.31
N ALA A 369 -12.15 -4.13 -6.30
CA ALA A 369 -11.49 -2.91 -6.81
C ALA A 369 -11.82 -2.66 -8.28
N ALA A 370 -11.88 -3.70 -9.12
CA ALA A 370 -12.26 -3.62 -10.53
C ALA A 370 -13.70 -3.16 -10.77
N MET A 371 -14.58 -3.23 -9.75
CA MET A 371 -15.95 -2.70 -9.84
C MET A 371 -16.04 -1.18 -9.60
N MET A 372 -14.97 -0.49 -9.20
CA MET A 372 -15.01 0.97 -9.00
C MET A 372 -15.49 1.75 -10.24
N PRO A 373 -15.00 1.49 -11.46
CA PRO A 373 -15.52 2.10 -12.69
C PRO A 373 -17.01 1.87 -12.91
N LEU A 374 -17.56 0.70 -12.52
CA LEU A 374 -18.99 0.43 -12.62
C LEU A 374 -19.80 1.42 -11.79
N PHE A 375 -19.36 1.76 -10.57
CA PHE A 375 -20.06 2.73 -9.72
C PHE A 375 -19.98 4.15 -10.28
N ALA A 376 -18.84 4.53 -10.89
CA ALA A 376 -18.70 5.79 -11.59
C ALA A 376 -19.71 5.92 -12.74
N VAL A 377 -19.76 4.91 -13.61
CA VAL A 377 -20.66 4.88 -14.78
C VAL A 377 -22.13 4.84 -14.34
N THR A 378 -22.50 3.88 -13.49
CA THR A 378 -23.89 3.74 -13.04
C THR A 378 -24.35 4.94 -12.21
N GLY A 379 -23.48 5.54 -11.40
CA GLY A 379 -23.75 6.77 -10.66
C GLY A 379 -24.06 7.95 -11.59
N LEU A 380 -23.22 8.16 -12.61
CA LEU A 380 -23.43 9.18 -13.64
C LEU A 380 -24.76 8.97 -14.38
N LEU A 381 -25.03 7.75 -14.86
CA LEU A 381 -26.26 7.43 -15.59
C LEU A 381 -27.51 7.60 -14.70
N LEU A 382 -27.42 7.27 -13.42
CA LEU A 382 -28.49 7.50 -12.45
C LEU A 382 -28.71 8.98 -12.15
N TYR A 383 -27.67 9.80 -12.17
CA TYR A 383 -27.76 11.25 -12.02
C TYR A 383 -28.42 11.89 -13.25
N LEU A 384 -27.93 11.57 -14.45
CA LEU A 384 -28.45 12.09 -15.72
C LEU A 384 -29.92 11.70 -15.95
N SER A 385 -30.27 10.44 -15.73
CA SER A 385 -31.67 9.99 -15.86
C SER A 385 -32.61 10.74 -14.91
N ARG A 386 -32.16 11.04 -13.68
CA ARG A 386 -32.94 11.79 -12.70
C ARG A 386 -33.18 13.23 -13.14
N ARG A 387 -32.16 13.87 -13.71
CA ARG A 387 -32.26 15.23 -14.24
C ARG A 387 -33.20 15.29 -15.44
N LYS A 388 -33.17 14.29 -16.32
CA LYS A 388 -34.12 14.16 -17.44
C LYS A 388 -35.56 14.05 -16.95
N HIS A 389 -35.85 13.14 -16.00
CA HIS A 389 -37.20 13.01 -15.44
C HIS A 389 -37.70 14.25 -14.71
N ARG A 390 -36.82 14.94 -13.96
CA ARG A 390 -37.18 16.21 -13.32
C ARG A 390 -37.50 17.32 -14.32
N ARG A 391 -36.83 17.35 -15.48
CA ARG A 391 -37.15 18.29 -16.56
C ARG A 391 -38.50 17.98 -17.21
N LEU A 392 -38.74 16.70 -17.54
CA LEU A 392 -40.02 16.26 -18.11
C LEU A 392 -41.21 16.54 -17.17
N ALA A 393 -41.06 16.27 -15.87
CA ALA A 393 -42.10 16.53 -14.88
C ALA A 393 -42.35 18.02 -14.60
N ARG A 394 -41.48 18.92 -15.06
CA ARG A 394 -41.60 20.38 -14.91
C ARG A 394 -42.10 21.09 -16.17
N GLN A 395 -42.27 20.37 -17.29
CA GLN A 395 -42.89 20.97 -18.47
C GLN A 395 -44.36 21.26 -18.13
N PRO A 396 -44.84 22.51 -18.30
CA PRO A 396 -46.24 22.82 -18.07
C PRO A 396 -47.08 21.96 -19.01
N VAL A 397 -48.06 21.26 -18.46
CA VAL A 397 -49.09 20.60 -19.27
C VAL A 397 -49.76 21.72 -20.05
N GLY A 398 -49.58 21.74 -21.38
CA GLY A 398 -50.19 22.76 -22.22
C GLY A 398 -51.68 22.83 -21.91
N HIS A 399 -52.19 24.04 -21.67
CA HIS A 399 -53.62 24.28 -21.51
C HIS A 399 -54.34 23.65 -22.71
N LEU A 400 -55.11 22.59 -22.47
CA LEU A 400 -56.09 22.13 -23.45
C LEU A 400 -57.13 23.25 -23.56
N VAL A 401 -57.11 23.97 -24.68
CA VAL A 401 -58.15 24.95 -25.01
C VAL A 401 -59.47 24.17 -25.12
N PRO A 402 -60.51 24.47 -24.33
CA PRO A 402 -61.82 23.89 -24.55
C PRO A 402 -62.29 24.31 -25.94
N GLY A 403 -62.60 23.33 -26.80
CA GLY A 403 -63.10 23.59 -28.15
C GLY A 403 -64.33 24.49 -28.11
N ALA A 404 -64.31 25.51 -28.98
CA ALA A 404 -65.45 26.39 -29.26
C ALA A 404 -66.45 25.71 -30.19
#